data_AF-K1GWK7-F1
#
_entry.id   AF-K1GWK7-F1
#
_cell.length_a   1.000
_cell.length_b   1.000
_cell.length_c   1.000
_cell.angle_alpha   90.00
_cell.angle_beta   90.00
_cell.angle_gamma   90.00
#
_symmetry.space_group_name_H-M   'P 1'
#
loop_
_entity.id
_entity.type
_entity.pdbx_description
1 polymer ?
#
loop_
_entity_poly.entity_id
_entity_poly.type
_entity_poly.pdbx_seq_one_letter_code
_entity_poly.pdbx_strand_id
1 'polypeptide(L)'
;MIDLFNKNLEKAKSINLIEIFNKFLKQQTICKLFIEGDYKFDDSNKNNLKFLTIFNNEGNLKDNVILVKVPTTKPYEILAYFGMGSEDIATVKYWYEKYGAIPASITYDEMEFYVERPPQTLEETKKLAVEHYAFCYGLLWGCHDTLDELASAIYKNVQWYFWWS
;
A
#
# COMPACT_ATOMS: atom_id res chain seq x y z
N MET A 1 23.66 -10.60 0.29
CA MET A 1 22.58 -9.64 -0.05
C MET A 1 21.96 -9.95 -1.43
N ILE A 2 22.76 -10.12 -2.50
CA ILE A 2 22.26 -10.50 -3.84
C ILE A 2 21.42 -11.80 -3.84
N ASP A 3 21.79 -12.77 -2.99
CA ASP A 3 21.12 -14.06 -2.90
C ASP A 3 19.70 -13.95 -2.30
N LEU A 4 19.54 -13.12 -1.25
CA LEU A 4 18.23 -12.87 -0.65
C LEU A 4 17.31 -12.10 -1.60
N PHE A 5 17.85 -11.09 -2.29
CA PHE A 5 17.16 -10.33 -3.32
C PHE A 5 16.59 -11.24 -4.41
N ASN A 6 17.44 -12.03 -5.05
CA ASN A 6 17.03 -12.94 -6.14
C ASN A 6 16.03 -13.99 -5.63
N LYS A 7 16.27 -14.54 -4.44
CA LYS A 7 15.38 -15.54 -3.82
C LYS A 7 13.98 -14.98 -3.57
N ASN A 8 13.86 -13.76 -3.04
CA ASN A 8 12.56 -13.17 -2.75
C ASN A 8 11.82 -12.80 -4.04
N LEU A 9 12.53 -12.29 -5.07
CA LEU A 9 11.94 -12.01 -6.39
C LEU A 9 11.42 -13.29 -7.06
N GLU A 10 12.21 -14.37 -7.07
CA GLU A 10 11.77 -15.63 -7.68
C GLU A 10 10.56 -16.22 -6.94
N LYS A 11 10.57 -16.20 -5.61
CA LYS A 11 9.42 -16.64 -4.81
C LYS A 11 8.17 -15.82 -5.09
N ALA A 12 8.30 -14.50 -5.20
CA ALA A 12 7.17 -13.59 -5.43
C ALA A 12 6.39 -13.93 -6.70
N LYS A 13 7.05 -14.44 -7.75
CA LYS A 13 6.41 -14.85 -9.01
C LYS A 13 5.40 -15.99 -8.85
N SER A 14 5.58 -16.82 -7.83
CA SER A 14 4.74 -18.01 -7.58
C SER A 14 3.57 -17.75 -6.62
N ILE A 15 3.47 -16.53 -6.07
CA ILE A 15 2.47 -16.20 -5.06
C ILE A 15 1.13 -15.87 -5.72
N ASN A 16 0.08 -16.57 -5.29
CA ASN A 16 -1.30 -16.28 -5.67
C ASN A 16 -1.93 -15.31 -4.66
N LEU A 17 -1.79 -14.00 -4.91
CA LEU A 17 -2.32 -12.98 -3.99
C LEU A 17 -3.84 -12.98 -3.89
N ILE A 18 -4.54 -13.30 -4.97
CA ILE A 18 -6.01 -13.38 -4.96
C ILE A 18 -6.45 -14.43 -3.94
N GLU A 19 -5.75 -15.55 -3.87
CA GLU A 19 -6.01 -16.58 -2.87
C GLU A 19 -5.71 -16.10 -1.43
N ILE A 20 -4.59 -15.39 -1.23
CA ILE A 20 -4.21 -14.82 0.08
C ILE A 20 -5.27 -13.82 0.55
N PHE A 21 -5.64 -12.84 -0.27
CA PHE A 21 -6.65 -11.84 0.08
C PHE A 21 -8.03 -12.47 0.31
N ASN A 22 -8.43 -13.45 -0.49
CA ASN A 22 -9.69 -14.17 -0.28
C ASN A 22 -9.68 -14.95 1.04
N LYS A 23 -8.54 -15.54 1.42
CA LYS A 23 -8.39 -16.23 2.70
C LYS A 23 -8.48 -15.24 3.86
N PHE A 24 -7.80 -14.10 3.77
CA PHE A 24 -7.87 -13.03 4.78
C PHE A 24 -9.31 -12.51 4.94
N LEU A 25 -9.99 -12.19 3.84
CA LEU A 25 -11.38 -11.74 3.85
C LEU A 25 -12.31 -12.74 4.55
N LYS A 26 -12.13 -14.05 4.31
CA LYS A 26 -12.94 -15.11 4.95
C LYS A 26 -12.67 -15.24 6.46
N GLN A 27 -11.48 -14.88 6.92
CA GLN A 27 -11.09 -14.94 8.33
C GLN A 27 -11.53 -13.72 9.12
N GLN A 28 -11.72 -12.58 8.46
CA GLN A 28 -12.02 -11.30 9.10
C GLN A 28 -13.50 -10.91 8.92
N THR A 29 -14.33 -11.21 9.92
CA THR A 29 -15.76 -10.87 9.91
C THR A 29 -16.02 -9.39 9.63
N ILE A 30 -15.18 -8.49 10.19
CA ILE A 30 -15.27 -7.04 9.96
C ILE A 30 -15.13 -6.67 8.47
N CYS A 31 -14.24 -7.35 7.73
CA CYS A 31 -14.03 -7.09 6.31
C CYS A 31 -15.25 -7.50 5.48
N LYS A 32 -15.90 -8.62 5.83
CA LYS A 32 -17.13 -9.06 5.15
C LYS A 32 -18.27 -8.06 5.35
N LEU A 33 -18.50 -7.64 6.59
CA LEU A 33 -19.53 -6.64 6.91
C LEU A 33 -19.27 -5.31 6.20
N PHE A 34 -18.02 -4.87 6.15
CA PHE A 34 -17.61 -3.67 5.43
C PHE A 34 -17.88 -3.74 3.91
N ILE A 35 -17.56 -4.86 3.27
CA ILE A 35 -17.84 -5.04 1.84
C ILE A 35 -19.34 -4.98 1.57
N GLU A 36 -20.15 -5.67 2.37
CA GLU A 36 -21.61 -5.79 2.20
C GLU A 36 -22.39 -4.52 2.59
N GLY A 37 -21.86 -3.67 3.48
CA GLY A 37 -22.55 -2.49 3.98
C GLY A 37 -22.66 -1.35 2.95
N ASP A 38 -23.66 -0.47 3.07
CA ASP A 38 -23.74 0.73 2.25
C ASP A 38 -22.94 1.88 2.91
N TYR A 39 -21.84 2.28 2.27
CA TYR A 39 -20.97 3.35 2.77
C TYR A 39 -20.74 4.41 1.68
N LYS A 40 -20.64 5.67 2.10
CA LYS A 40 -20.35 6.81 1.21
C LYS A 40 -18.94 7.31 1.49
N PHE A 41 -18.12 7.38 0.45
CA PHE A 41 -16.80 8.00 0.50
C PHE A 41 -16.89 9.51 0.33
N ASP A 42 -15.87 10.20 0.84
CA ASP A 42 -15.52 11.52 0.33
C ASP A 42 -15.07 11.40 -1.15
N ASP A 43 -15.92 11.85 -2.06
CA ASP A 43 -15.69 11.83 -3.51
C ASP A 43 -14.82 12.99 -4.01
N SER A 44 -14.27 13.80 -3.09
CA SER A 44 -13.27 14.81 -3.44
C SER A 44 -12.07 14.17 -4.12
N ASN A 45 -11.56 14.85 -5.16
CA ASN A 45 -10.37 14.42 -5.86
C ASN A 45 -9.14 14.71 -4.98
N LYS A 46 -8.36 13.68 -4.65
CA LYS A 46 -7.23 13.77 -3.70
C LYS A 46 -5.92 13.66 -4.47
N ASN A 47 -5.59 14.73 -5.20
CA ASN A 47 -4.41 14.83 -6.06
C ASN A 47 -3.22 15.55 -5.40
N ASN A 48 -3.25 15.79 -4.09
CA ASN A 48 -2.19 16.50 -3.40
C ASN A 48 -1.22 15.52 -2.74
N LEU A 49 0.02 15.45 -3.26
CA LEU A 49 1.10 14.66 -2.67
C LEU A 49 1.69 15.40 -1.46
N LYS A 50 1.58 14.79 -0.29
CA LYS A 50 2.11 15.31 0.98
C LYS A 50 3.40 14.64 1.42
N PHE A 51 3.57 13.34 1.17
CA PHE A 51 4.67 12.49 1.66
C PHE A 51 5.12 12.79 3.10
N LEU A 52 4.41 12.21 4.07
CA LEU A 52 4.56 12.49 5.50
C LEU A 52 5.92 12.04 6.07
N THR A 53 6.55 11.08 5.43
CA THR A 53 7.86 10.55 5.82
C THR A 53 9.02 11.44 5.33
N ILE A 54 8.81 12.20 4.25
CA ILE A 54 9.83 13.03 3.59
C ILE A 54 9.79 14.49 4.08
N PHE A 55 8.59 15.06 4.22
CA PHE A 55 8.40 16.47 4.59
C PHE A 55 7.88 16.59 6.03
N ASN A 56 8.25 17.68 6.72
CA ASN A 56 7.67 18.04 8.00
C ASN A 56 6.30 18.74 7.82
N ASN A 57 5.64 19.08 8.93
CA ASN A 57 4.31 19.71 8.91
C ASN A 57 4.29 21.12 8.25
N GLU A 58 5.45 21.74 8.08
CA GLU A 58 5.61 23.05 7.43
C GLU A 58 5.91 22.91 5.92
N GLY A 59 6.06 21.67 5.43
CA GLY A 59 6.43 21.37 4.03
C GLY A 59 7.94 21.39 3.76
N ASN A 60 8.77 21.49 4.80
CA ASN A 60 10.23 21.45 4.67
C ASN A 60 10.73 20.00 4.60
N LEU A 61 11.73 19.74 3.76
CA LEU A 61 12.40 18.43 3.69
C LEU A 61 13.02 18.10 5.05
N LYS A 62 12.83 16.88 5.56
CA LYS A 62 13.45 16.44 6.81
C LYS A 62 14.97 16.23 6.63
N ASP A 63 15.72 16.44 7.71
CA ASP A 63 17.19 16.38 7.70
C ASP A 63 17.77 14.98 7.41
N ASN A 64 16.97 13.92 7.58
CA ASN A 64 17.39 12.52 7.50
C ASN A 64 16.86 11.80 6.24
N VAL A 65 16.63 12.53 5.15
CA VAL A 65 16.17 11.95 3.88
C VAL A 65 17.36 11.61 2.98
N ILE A 66 17.36 10.39 2.44
CA ILE A 66 18.36 9.92 1.47
C ILE A 66 17.65 9.58 0.17
N LEU A 67 18.12 10.14 -0.94
CA LEU A 67 17.68 9.75 -2.28
C LEU A 67 18.56 8.60 -2.80
N VAL A 68 17.93 7.46 -3.10
CA VAL A 68 18.63 6.24 -3.54
C VAL A 68 18.29 5.92 -4.99
N LYS A 69 19.31 5.68 -5.81
CA LYS A 69 19.14 5.12 -7.16
C LYS A 69 19.26 3.60 -7.12
N VAL A 70 18.16 2.91 -7.39
CA VAL A 70 18.09 1.44 -7.43
C VAL A 70 18.18 0.97 -8.89
N PRO A 71 18.97 -0.07 -9.22
CA PRO A 71 19.15 -0.53 -10.59
C PRO A 71 17.99 -1.43 -11.08
N THR A 72 16.77 -0.89 -11.08
CA THR A 72 15.58 -1.56 -11.62
C THR A 72 14.69 -0.56 -12.37
N THR A 73 13.94 -1.05 -13.35
CA THR A 73 12.86 -0.31 -14.02
C THR A 73 11.48 -0.75 -13.55
N LYS A 74 11.40 -1.69 -12.62
CA LYS A 74 10.16 -2.25 -12.08
C LYS A 74 10.02 -1.81 -10.62
N PRO A 75 9.09 -0.89 -10.31
CA PRO A 75 9.01 -0.29 -8.98
C PRO A 75 8.89 -1.27 -7.81
N TYR A 76 8.16 -2.37 -8.00
CA TYR A 76 7.96 -3.39 -6.97
C TYR A 76 9.26 -4.17 -6.61
N GLU A 77 10.29 -4.18 -7.47
CA GLU A 77 11.56 -4.84 -7.15
C GLU A 77 12.35 -4.08 -6.07
N ILE A 78 12.05 -2.79 -5.83
CA ILE A 78 12.69 -1.97 -4.80
C ILE A 78 12.57 -2.63 -3.42
N LEU A 79 11.42 -3.24 -3.11
CA LEU A 79 11.17 -3.94 -1.86
C LEU A 79 12.21 -5.04 -1.59
N ALA A 80 12.64 -5.76 -2.62
CA ALA A 80 13.66 -6.80 -2.49
C ALA A 80 15.05 -6.22 -2.15
N TYR A 81 15.37 -5.01 -2.64
CA TYR A 81 16.64 -4.33 -2.30
C TYR A 81 16.68 -3.89 -0.84
N PHE A 82 15.53 -3.57 -0.26
CA PHE A 82 15.37 -3.21 1.15
C PHE A 82 15.04 -4.40 2.05
N GLY A 83 15.15 -5.63 1.54
CA GLY A 83 15.03 -6.86 2.33
C GLY A 83 13.60 -7.30 2.66
N MET A 84 12.58 -6.69 2.04
CA MET A 84 11.18 -7.08 2.24
C MET A 84 10.88 -8.45 1.64
N GLY A 85 9.81 -9.08 2.14
CA GLY A 85 9.44 -10.45 1.84
C GLY A 85 8.87 -10.63 0.44
N SER A 86 8.81 -11.88 -0.01
CA SER A 86 8.23 -12.23 -1.31
C SER A 86 6.73 -11.88 -1.41
N GLU A 87 5.98 -11.98 -0.30
CA GLU A 87 4.57 -11.59 -0.24
C GLU A 87 4.39 -10.07 -0.43
N ASP A 88 5.27 -9.26 0.14
CA ASP A 88 5.23 -7.80 -0.02
C ASP A 88 5.53 -7.40 -1.46
N ILE A 89 6.58 -7.99 -2.05
CA ILE A 89 6.96 -7.77 -3.45
C ILE A 89 5.81 -8.17 -4.38
N ALA A 90 5.20 -9.34 -4.15
CA ALA A 90 4.07 -9.77 -4.95
C ALA A 90 2.92 -8.76 -4.82
N THR A 91 2.57 -8.36 -3.60
CA THR A 91 1.49 -7.41 -3.32
C THR A 91 1.69 -6.09 -4.06
N VAL A 92 2.87 -5.49 -3.93
CA VAL A 92 3.21 -4.25 -4.63
C VAL A 92 3.27 -4.45 -6.15
N LYS A 93 3.69 -5.62 -6.65
CA LYS A 93 3.61 -5.92 -8.08
C LYS A 93 2.17 -5.91 -8.59
N TYR A 94 1.25 -6.55 -7.87
CA TYR A 94 -0.18 -6.55 -8.21
C TYR A 94 -0.78 -5.13 -8.17
N TRP A 95 -0.45 -4.34 -7.16
CA TRP A 95 -0.89 -2.95 -7.08
C TRP A 95 -0.26 -2.05 -8.15
N TYR A 96 0.99 -2.27 -8.51
CA TYR A 96 1.63 -1.57 -9.62
C TYR A 96 0.94 -1.86 -10.95
N GLU A 97 0.65 -3.14 -11.24
CA GLU A 97 -0.04 -3.54 -12.46
C GLU A 97 -1.45 -2.92 -12.54
N LYS A 98 -2.20 -2.96 -11.44
CA LYS A 98 -3.60 -2.50 -11.41
C LYS A 98 -3.72 -0.97 -11.30
N TYR A 99 -3.03 -0.37 -10.34
CA TYR A 99 -3.19 1.04 -9.94
C TYR A 99 -1.98 1.92 -10.26
N GLY A 100 -0.87 1.35 -10.76
CA GLY A 100 0.37 2.11 -10.94
C GLY A 100 0.94 2.60 -9.60
N ALA A 101 0.76 1.79 -8.54
CA ALA A 101 1.33 2.07 -7.23
C ALA A 101 2.85 1.92 -7.26
N ILE A 102 3.56 3.00 -6.93
CA ILE A 102 5.02 3.11 -6.96
C ILE A 102 5.47 3.45 -5.54
N PRO A 103 6.28 2.59 -4.88
CA PRO A 103 6.93 2.94 -3.62
C PRO A 103 7.74 4.23 -3.80
N ALA A 104 7.43 5.24 -3.00
CA ALA A 104 8.03 6.58 -3.09
C ALA A 104 8.94 6.88 -1.90
N SER A 105 8.60 6.37 -0.71
CA SER A 105 9.44 6.46 0.49
C SER A 105 9.24 5.23 1.38
N ILE A 106 10.31 4.84 2.07
CA ILE A 106 10.34 3.71 2.98
C ILE A 106 11.16 4.14 4.21
N THR A 107 10.61 3.96 5.40
CA THR A 107 11.32 4.13 6.68
C THR A 107 11.50 2.76 7.35
N TYR A 108 11.73 2.71 8.66
CA TYR A 108 11.80 1.45 9.39
C TYR A 108 10.43 0.76 9.51
N ASP A 109 9.36 1.54 9.67
CA ASP A 109 8.00 1.07 9.94
C ASP A 109 6.93 1.81 9.14
N GLU A 110 7.31 2.70 8.21
CA GLU A 110 6.38 3.39 7.31
C GLU A 110 6.73 3.16 5.84
N MET A 111 5.72 3.18 4.97
CA MET A 111 5.91 3.18 3.52
C MET A 111 4.84 4.04 2.85
N GLU A 112 5.25 4.87 1.90
CA GLU A 112 4.34 5.69 1.10
C GLU A 112 4.45 5.37 -0.39
N PHE A 113 3.32 5.50 -1.08
CA PHE A 113 3.21 5.24 -2.51
C PHE A 113 2.75 6.49 -3.25
N TYR A 114 3.29 6.68 -4.44
CA TYR A 114 2.63 7.43 -5.50
C TYR A 114 1.74 6.47 -6.30
N VAL A 115 0.54 6.90 -6.69
CA VAL A 115 -0.45 6.07 -7.38
C VAL A 115 -0.90 6.77 -8.66
N GLU A 116 -0.54 6.21 -9.81
CA GLU A 116 -0.85 6.80 -11.11
C GLU A 116 -2.33 6.67 -11.50
N ARG A 117 -2.97 5.56 -11.11
CA ARG A 117 -4.34 5.18 -11.48
C ARG A 117 -5.12 4.82 -10.21
N PRO A 118 -5.49 5.81 -9.37
CA PRO A 118 -6.22 5.54 -8.14
C PRO A 118 -7.59 4.89 -8.44
N PRO A 119 -8.17 4.13 -7.49
CA PRO A 119 -9.44 3.45 -7.71
C PRO A 119 -10.55 4.48 -7.98
N GLN A 120 -11.45 4.12 -8.90
CA GLN A 120 -12.50 5.02 -9.40
C GLN A 120 -13.91 4.58 -8.99
N THR A 121 -14.06 3.39 -8.40
CA THR A 121 -15.36 2.86 -7.99
C THR A 121 -15.41 2.49 -6.52
N LEU A 122 -16.62 2.51 -5.95
CA LEU A 122 -16.87 2.12 -4.57
C LEU A 122 -16.48 0.66 -4.30
N GLU A 123 -16.89 -0.23 -5.21
CA GLU A 123 -16.61 -1.67 -5.10
C GLU A 123 -15.11 -1.98 -5.13
N GLU A 124 -14.38 -1.34 -6.05
CA GLU A 124 -12.93 -1.49 -6.15
C GLU A 124 -12.21 -0.97 -4.91
N THR A 125 -12.61 0.20 -4.42
CA THR A 125 -12.02 0.83 -3.23
C THR A 125 -12.20 -0.03 -1.99
N LYS A 126 -13.40 -0.61 -1.79
CA LYS A 126 -13.65 -1.51 -0.67
C LYS A 126 -12.75 -2.74 -0.69
N LYS A 127 -12.61 -3.36 -1.87
CA LYS A 127 -11.70 -4.50 -2.04
C LYS A 127 -10.26 -4.09 -1.73
N LEU A 128 -9.81 -2.96 -2.25
CA LEU A 128 -8.47 -2.43 -2.01
C LEU A 128 -8.23 -2.07 -0.52
N ALA A 129 -9.22 -1.53 0.19
CA ALA A 129 -9.09 -1.24 1.61
C ALA A 129 -8.88 -2.53 2.44
N VAL A 130 -9.54 -3.63 2.08
CA VAL A 130 -9.29 -4.94 2.69
C VAL A 130 -7.89 -5.45 2.34
N GLU A 131 -7.42 -5.27 1.10
CA GLU A 131 -6.05 -5.61 0.70
C GLU A 131 -5.02 -4.79 1.51
N HIS A 132 -5.24 -3.48 1.69
CA HIS A 132 -4.40 -2.60 2.49
C HIS A 132 -4.35 -3.06 3.96
N TYR A 133 -5.50 -3.40 4.53
CA TYR A 133 -5.58 -3.90 5.89
C TYR A 133 -4.88 -5.26 6.07
N ALA A 134 -4.98 -6.14 5.06
CA ALA A 134 -4.25 -7.40 5.06
C ALA A 134 -2.72 -7.21 4.98
N PHE A 135 -2.29 -6.20 4.23
CA PHE A 135 -0.88 -5.83 4.07
C PHE A 135 -0.30 -5.13 5.31
N CYS A 136 -1.11 -4.29 5.96
CA CYS A 136 -0.72 -3.52 7.13
C CYS A 136 -1.89 -3.47 8.13
N TYR A 137 -1.86 -4.40 9.08
CA TYR A 137 -2.89 -4.48 10.13
C TYR A 137 -2.92 -3.22 11.02
N GLY A 138 -1.76 -2.57 11.19
CA GLY A 138 -1.60 -1.33 11.97
C GLY A 138 -2.40 -0.13 11.44
N LEU A 139 -2.88 -0.18 10.19
CA LEU A 139 -3.70 0.89 9.62
C LEU A 139 -4.97 1.18 10.43
N LEU A 140 -5.64 0.15 10.96
CA LEU A 140 -6.87 0.33 11.74
C LEU A 140 -6.64 0.68 13.23
N TRP A 141 -5.38 0.85 13.63
CA TRP A 141 -5.01 1.20 15.01
C TRP A 141 -4.26 2.52 15.08
N GLY A 142 -3.40 2.79 14.11
CA GLY A 142 -2.54 3.97 14.09
C GLY A 142 -2.90 5.03 13.07
N CYS A 143 -3.73 4.72 12.07
CA CYS A 143 -4.01 5.64 10.94
C CYS A 143 -5.49 5.98 10.78
N HIS A 144 -6.36 4.99 10.94
CA HIS A 144 -7.80 5.09 10.70
C HIS A 144 -8.55 4.33 11.79
N ASP A 145 -9.69 4.82 12.23
CA ASP A 145 -10.50 4.14 13.25
C ASP A 145 -11.35 3.02 12.63
N THR A 146 -11.58 3.07 11.32
CA THR A 146 -12.47 2.14 10.59
C THR A 146 -12.01 1.83 9.17
N LEU A 147 -12.48 0.70 8.61
CA LEU A 147 -12.30 0.37 7.19
C LEU A 147 -12.97 1.41 6.26
N ASP A 148 -14.03 2.04 6.74
CA ASP A 148 -14.75 3.14 6.10
C ASP A 148 -13.84 4.36 5.90
N GLU A 149 -13.14 4.77 6.95
CA GLU A 149 -12.16 5.86 6.90
C GLU A 149 -10.95 5.52 6.03
N LEU A 150 -10.41 4.30 6.16
CA LEU A 150 -9.33 3.81 5.30
C LEU A 150 -9.74 3.87 3.83
N ALA A 151 -10.93 3.40 3.49
CA ALA A 151 -11.40 3.41 2.12
C ALA A 151 -11.69 4.83 1.60
N SER A 152 -12.19 5.75 2.45
CA SER A 152 -12.28 7.18 2.13
C SER A 152 -10.90 7.80 1.85
N ALA A 153 -9.86 7.39 2.58
CA ALA A 153 -8.50 7.85 2.38
C ALA A 153 -7.87 7.30 1.08
N ILE A 154 -8.27 6.10 0.64
CA ILE A 154 -7.78 5.47 -0.59
C ILE A 154 -8.50 6.01 -1.84
N TYR A 155 -9.80 6.29 -1.74
CA TYR A 155 -10.64 6.62 -2.89
C TYR A 155 -10.19 7.89 -3.62
N LYS A 156 -9.91 7.75 -4.92
CA LYS A 156 -9.39 8.82 -5.80
C LYS A 156 -8.12 9.50 -5.26
N ASN A 157 -7.33 8.81 -4.45
CA ASN A 157 -6.12 9.35 -3.85
C ASN A 157 -4.85 8.87 -4.54
N VAL A 158 -4.03 9.82 -5.00
CA VAL A 158 -2.73 9.56 -5.65
C VAL A 158 -1.62 9.21 -4.65
N GLN A 159 -1.91 9.22 -3.35
CA GLN A 159 -0.99 8.83 -2.29
C GLN A 159 -1.59 7.76 -1.39
N TRP A 160 -0.81 6.72 -1.11
CA TRP A 160 -1.10 5.78 -0.03
C TRP A 160 -0.02 5.86 1.05
N TYR A 161 -0.40 5.60 2.29
CA TYR A 161 0.45 5.64 3.47
C TYR A 161 0.19 4.38 4.30
N PHE A 162 1.26 3.76 4.80
CA PHE A 162 1.24 2.57 5.63
C PHE A 162 2.14 2.77 6.84
N TRP A 163 1.71 2.27 8.00
CA TRP A 163 2.46 2.34 9.26
C TRP A 163 2.27 1.07 10.10
N TRP A 164 3.35 0.34 10.39
CA TRP A 164 3.37 -0.97 11.06
C TRP A 164 3.68 -0.93 12.57
N SER A 165 3.39 0.18 13.26
CA SER A 165 3.62 0.30 14.72
C SER A 165 2.87 -0.74 15.57
#